data_AF-A0A3B8X533-F1
#
_entry.id   AF-A0A3B8X533-F1
#
_cell.length_a   1.000
_cell.length_b   1.000
_cell.length_c   1.000
_cell.angle_alpha   90.00
_cell.angle_beta   90.00
_cell.angle_gamma   90.00
#
_symmetry.space_group_name_H-M   'P 1'
#
loop_
_entity.id
_entity.type
_entity.pdbx_description
1 polymer ?
#
loop_
_entity_poly.entity_id
_entity_poly.type
_entity_poly.pdbx_seq_one_letter_code
_entity_poly.pdbx_strand_id
1 'polypeptide(L)' 'MSKKKIRVVLKLELQAGRATPAPPVGTALGPHGINIMEFTKA' A
#
# COMPACT_ATOMS: atom_id res chain seq x y z
N MET A 1 -25.41 -4.42 9.03
CA MET A 1 -24.24 -3.51 9.00
C MET A 1 -22.96 -4.34 9.04
N SER A 2 -22.60 -4.97 7.92
CA SER A 2 -21.55 -6.00 7.88
C SER A 2 -20.16 -5.35 7.90
N LYS A 3 -19.41 -5.57 8.98
CA LYS A 3 -18.02 -5.12 9.16
C LYS A 3 -17.16 -5.64 8.01
N LYS A 4 -16.70 -4.76 7.11
CA LYS A 4 -15.70 -5.10 6.08
C LYS A 4 -14.51 -5.74 6.80
N LYS A 5 -14.26 -7.02 6.52
CA LYS A 5 -13.10 -7.73 7.09
C LYS A 5 -11.84 -7.07 6.54
N ILE A 6 -10.90 -6.75 7.43
CA ILE A 6 -9.57 -6.28 7.03
C ILE A 6 -8.93 -7.41 6.21
N ARG A 7 -8.60 -7.13 4.96
CA ARG A 7 -8.05 -8.13 4.05
C ARG A 7 -6.60 -8.45 4.40
N VAL A 8 -5.82 -7.42 4.70
CA VAL A 8 -4.40 -7.48 5.11
C VAL A 8 -4.04 -6.19 5.87
N VAL A 9 -3.13 -6.28 6.83
CA VAL A 9 -2.46 -5.14 7.48
C VAL A 9 -1.00 -5.12 7.04
N LEU A 10 -0.57 -4.04 6.38
CA LEU A 10 0.83 -3.84 5.97
C LEU A 10 1.46 -2.73 6.79
N LYS A 11 2.71 -2.93 7.21
CA LYS A 11 3.54 -1.88 7.80
C LYS A 11 4.51 -1.40 6.73
N LEU A 12 4.43 -0.12 6.40
CA LEU A 12 5.29 0.54 5.42
C LEU A 12 6.06 1.65 6.13
N GLU A 13 7.39 1.58 6.05
CA GLU A 13 8.25 2.66 6.51
C GLU A 13 8.63 3.53 5.31
N LEU A 14 8.01 4.70 5.21
CA LEU A 14 8.23 5.65 4.13
C LEU A 14 8.32 7.06 4.71
N GLN A 15 9.09 7.91 4.03
CA GLN A 15 9.07 9.33 4.32
C GLN A 15 7.72 9.94 3.88
N ALA A 16 7.16 10.81 4.72
CA ALA A 16 5.88 11.46 4.44
C ALA A 16 5.90 12.20 3.09
N GLY A 17 4.85 12.02 2.28
CA GLY A 17 4.73 12.66 0.96
C GLY A 17 5.63 12.07 -0.14
N ARG A 18 6.45 11.05 0.17
CA ARG A 18 7.24 10.30 -0.82
C ARG A 18 6.86 8.82 -0.81
N ALA A 19 5.61 8.53 -1.14
CA ALA A 19 5.25 7.17 -1.50
C ALA A 19 5.84 6.90 -2.89
N THR A 20 7.00 6.22 -2.96
CA THR A 20 7.63 5.83 -4.22
C THR A 20 7.25 4.40 -4.60
N PRO A 21 7.13 4.05 -5.89
CA PRO A 21 6.86 2.69 -6.36
C PRO A 21 8.00 1.69 -6.10
N ALA A 22 9.05 2.12 -5.40
CA ALA A 22 10.25 1.35 -5.05
C ALA A 22 9.91 0.11 -4.17
N PRO A 23 10.88 -0.82 -4.00
CA PRO A 23 10.67 -2.12 -3.37
C PRO A 23 9.83 -2.12 -2.08
N PRO A 24 9.99 -1.23 -1.07
CA PRO A 24 9.19 -1.32 0.15
C PRO A 24 7.69 -1.19 -0.09
N VAL A 25 7.26 -0.35 -1.03
CA VAL A 25 5.83 -0.18 -1.39
C VAL A 25 5.41 -1.22 -2.43
N GLY A 26 6.21 -1.40 -3.47
CA GLY A 26 5.89 -2.33 -4.56
C GLY A 26 5.80 -3.79 -4.11
N THR A 27 6.72 -4.24 -3.24
CA THR A 27 6.73 -5.61 -2.70
C THR A 27 5.61 -5.85 -1.69
N ALA A 28 5.21 -4.83 -0.93
CA ALA A 28 4.13 -4.94 0.03
C ALA A 28 2.76 -4.88 -0.64
N LEU A 29 2.55 -3.97 -1.60
CA LEU A 29 1.24 -3.74 -2.23
C LEU A 29 0.96 -4.68 -3.42
N GLY A 30 2.00 -5.05 -4.18
CA GLY A 30 1.89 -5.89 -5.38
C GLY A 30 1.20 -7.24 -5.14
N PRO A 31 1.62 -8.04 -4.13
CA PRO A 31 1.00 -9.34 -3.83
C PRO A 31 -0.47 -9.25 -3.40
N HIS A 32 -0.90 -8.09 -2.92
CA HIS A 32 -2.29 -7.86 -2.48
C HIS A 32 -3.16 -7.25 -3.58
N GLY A 33 -2.61 -7.04 -4.79
CA GLY A 33 -3.32 -6.44 -5.92
C GLY A 33 -3.72 -4.99 -5.65
N ILE A 34 -3.01 -4.30 -4.75
CA ILE A 34 -3.24 -2.89 -4.46
C ILE A 34 -2.50 -2.08 -5.52
N ASN A 35 -3.19 -1.12 -6.13
CA ASN A 35 -2.62 -0.32 -7.21
C ASN A 35 -1.53 0.60 -6.66
N ILE A 36 -0.27 0.30 -6.99
CA ILE A 36 0.90 1.05 -6.52
C ILE A 36 0.81 2.51 -6.99
N MET A 37 0.39 2.75 -8.24
CA MET A 37 0.31 4.11 -8.76
C MET A 37 -0.71 4.96 -8.01
N GLU A 38 -1.86 4.38 -7.63
CA GLU A 38 -2.88 5.06 -6.82
C GLU A 38 -2.39 5.34 -5.40
N PHE A 39 -1.55 4.46 -4.84
CA PHE A 39 -0.94 4.66 -3.51
C PHE A 39 0.21 5.69 -3.53
N THR A 40 0.95 5.77 -4.65
CA THR A 40 2.14 6.63 -4.78
C THR A 40 1.86 8.03 -5.32
N LYS A 41 0.66 8.26 -5.86
CA LYS A 41 0.27 9.54 -6.45
C LYS A 41 -0.55 10.31 -5.41
N ALA A 42 -0.12 11.55 -5.13
CA ALA A 42 -0.81 12.48 -4.23
C ALA A 42 -2.25 12.76 -4.70
#